data_AF-A0A4Z0J3C5-F1
#
_entry.id   AF-A0A4Z0J3C5-F1
#
_cell.length_a   1.000
_cell.length_b   1.000
_cell.length_c   1.000
_cell.angle_alpha   90.00
_cell.angle_beta   90.00
_cell.angle_gamma   90.00
#
_symmetry.space_group_name_H-M   'P 1'
#
loop_
_entity.id
_entity.type
_entity.pdbx_description
1 polymer ?
#
loop_
_entity_poly.entity_id
_entity_poly.type
_entity_poly.pdbx_seq_one_letter_code
_entity_poly.pdbx_strand_id
1 'polypeptide(L)' 'MSNIAAPKRTRNSASFADVIVFVISFAVFLFGLYLFGAAFSAPEGTEFWVFWGGLLASSFAFIIPMVYHWVRDPRP' A
#
# COMPACT_ATOMS: atom_id res chain seq x y z
N MET A 1 33.33 33.73 -18.56
CA MET A 1 33.06 32.27 -18.45
C MET A 1 31.63 32.09 -17.97
N SER A 2 30.70 31.72 -18.84
CA SER A 2 29.30 31.48 -18.46
C SER A 2 29.19 30.12 -17.77
N ASN A 3 28.98 30.10 -16.45
CA ASN A 3 28.54 28.90 -15.75
C ASN A 3 27.10 28.63 -16.21
N ILE A 4 26.95 27.74 -17.19
CA ILE A 4 25.67 27.20 -17.59
C ILE A 4 25.18 26.42 -16.37
N ALA A 5 24.25 27.02 -15.63
CA ALA A 5 23.50 26.33 -14.60
C ALA A 5 22.83 25.13 -15.29
N ALA A 6 23.40 23.93 -15.09
CA ALA A 6 22.80 22.70 -15.56
C ALA A 6 21.39 22.64 -14.94
N PRO A 7 20.31 22.61 -15.75
CA PRO A 7 19.00 22.42 -15.17
C PRO A 7 19.03 21.04 -14.52
N LYS A 8 19.01 21.03 -13.19
CA LYS A 8 18.89 19.81 -12.38
C LYS A 8 17.62 19.12 -12.83
N ARG A 9 17.74 18.17 -13.76
CA ARG A 9 16.62 17.44 -14.36
C ARG A 9 15.89 16.76 -13.22
N THR A 10 14.76 17.33 -12.81
CA THR A 10 13.88 16.77 -11.78
C THR A 10 13.28 15.52 -12.39
N ARG A 11 13.97 14.39 -12.23
CA ARG A 11 13.45 13.10 -12.66
C ARG A 11 12.45 12.63 -11.61
N ASN A 12 11.36 13.38 -11.46
CA ASN A 12 10.19 12.96 -10.70
C ASN A 12 9.35 12.08 -11.62
N SER A 13 9.85 10.88 -11.90
CA SER A 13 9.05 9.80 -12.46
C SER A 13 8.84 8.85 -11.30
N ALA A 14 7.60 8.70 -10.83
CA ALA A 14 7.26 7.57 -9.97
C ALA A 14 7.88 6.32 -10.61
N SER A 15 8.66 5.57 -9.84
CA SER A 15 9.29 4.37 -10.36
C SER A 15 8.18 3.43 -10.78
N PHE A 16 8.37 2.69 -11.88
CA PHE A 16 7.43 1.63 -12.26
C PHE A 16 7.17 0.66 -11.10
N ALA A 17 8.18 0.47 -10.24
CA ALA A 17 8.07 -0.34 -9.05
C ALA A 17 7.17 0.29 -7.97
N ASP A 18 7.12 1.62 -7.85
CA ASP A 18 6.20 2.31 -6.92
C ASP A 18 4.74 2.12 -7.37
N VAL A 19 4.49 2.11 -8.69
CA VAL A 19 3.17 1.83 -9.27
C VAL A 19 2.73 0.39 -8.95
N ILE A 20 3.62 -0.59 -9.10
CA ILE A 20 3.31 -1.99 -8.77
C ILE A 20 2.97 -2.13 -7.29
N VAL A 21 3.77 -1.53 -6.40
CA VAL A 21 3.53 -1.59 -4.96
C VAL A 21 2.19 -0.95 -4.60
N PHE A 22 1.84 0.18 -5.22
CA PHE A 22 0.52 0.78 -5.06
C PHE A 22 -0.60 -0.16 -5.49
N VAL A 23 -0.51 -0.78 -6.67
CA VAL A 23 -1.54 -1.71 -7.18
C VAL A 23 -1.71 -2.91 -6.26
N ILE A 24 -0.62 -3.51 -5.78
CA ILE A 24 -0.66 -4.64 -4.85
C ILE A 24 -1.31 -4.21 -3.53
N SER A 25 -0.90 -3.08 -2.98
CA SER A 25 -1.43 -2.55 -1.72
C SER A 25 -2.93 -2.25 -1.84
N PHE A 26 -3.35 -1.68 -2.97
CA PHE A 26 -4.74 -1.40 -3.26
C PHE A 26 -5.56 -2.69 -3.40
N ALA A 27 -5.04 -3.73 -4.06
CA ALA A 27 -5.71 -5.02 -4.15
C ALA A 27 -5.89 -5.68 -2.77
N VAL A 28 -4.87 -5.62 -1.91
CA VAL A 28 -4.95 -6.13 -0.53
C VAL A 28 -5.96 -5.35 0.29
N PHE A 29 -6.03 -4.02 0.12
CA PHE A 29 -7.03 -3.18 0.76
C PHE A 29 -8.45 -3.57 0.35
N LEU A 30 -8.70 -3.71 -0.97
CA LEU A 30 -10.00 -4.12 -1.49
C LEU A 30 -10.40 -5.52 -1.00
N PHE A 31 -9.44 -6.44 -0.91
CA PHE A 31 -9.67 -7.76 -0.34
C PHE A 31 -10.05 -7.69 1.15
N GLY A 32 -9.38 -6.84 1.93
CA GLY A 32 -9.75 -6.60 3.33
C GLY A 32 -11.15 -6.00 3.47
N LEU A 33 -11.51 -5.05 2.61
CA LEU A 33 -12.85 -4.46 2.57
C LEU A 33 -13.92 -5.49 2.17
N TYR A 34 -13.61 -6.38 1.24
CA TYR A 34 -14.47 -7.49 0.87
C TYR A 34 -14.69 -8.45 2.05
N LEU A 35 -13.63 -8.85 2.76
CA LEU A 35 -13.75 -9.70 3.94
C LEU A 35 -14.55 -9.02 5.05
N PHE A 36 -14.33 -7.71 5.25
CA PHE A 36 -15.10 -6.92 6.20
C PHE A 36 -16.60 -6.92 5.86
N GLY A 37 -16.96 -6.73 4.58
CA GLY A 37 -18.34 -6.84 4.11
C GLY A 37 -18.90 -8.26 4.22
N ALA A 38 -18.09 -9.28 3.90
CA ALA A 38 -18.47 -10.68 3.99
C ALA A 38 -18.75 -11.12 5.43
N ALA A 39 -18.21 -10.42 6.43
CA ALA A 39 -18.51 -10.67 7.84
C ALA A 39 -20.00 -10.53 8.17
N PHE A 40 -20.74 -9.67 7.46
CA PHE A 40 -22.19 -9.50 7.65
C PHE A 40 -23.04 -10.62 7.04
N SER A 41 -22.41 -11.53 6.28
CA SER A 41 -23.07 -12.70 5.67
C SER A 41 -22.35 -13.99 6.03
N ALA A 42 -21.46 -13.95 7.02
CA ALA A 42 -20.67 -15.09 7.44
C ALA A 42 -21.51 -16.04 8.32
N PRO A 43 -21.20 -17.34 8.34
CA PRO A 43 -21.86 -18.30 9.22
C PRO A 43 -21.77 -17.90 10.70
N GLU A 44 -22.82 -18.24 11.46
CA GLU A 44 -22.92 -17.97 12.90
C GLU A 44 -21.64 -18.40 13.63
N GLY A 45 -21.05 -17.48 14.39
CA GLY A 45 -19.81 -17.71 15.16
C GLY A 45 -18.50 -17.38 14.43
N THR A 46 -18.51 -17.20 13.11
CA THR A 46 -17.32 -16.76 12.35
C THR A 46 -17.31 -15.27 12.00
N GLU A 47 -18.47 -14.61 12.08
CA GLU A 47 -18.69 -13.19 11.78
C GLU A 47 -17.66 -12.28 12.48
N PHE A 48 -17.44 -12.48 13.78
CA PHE A 48 -16.49 -11.70 14.56
C PHE A 48 -15.04 -11.82 14.03
N TRP A 49 -14.61 -13.04 13.69
CA TRP A 49 -13.28 -13.31 13.18
C TRP A 49 -13.08 -12.78 11.76
N VAL A 50 -14.10 -12.93 10.91
CA VAL A 50 -14.07 -12.43 9.53
C VAL A 50 -14.08 -10.90 9.50
N PHE A 51 -14.83 -10.26 10.39
CA PHE A 51 -14.86 -8.81 10.58
C PHE A 51 -13.48 -8.27 10.97
N TRP A 52 -12.90 -8.81 12.04
CA TRP A 52 -11.58 -8.39 12.52
C TRP A 52 -10.48 -8.73 11.52
N GLY A 53 -10.58 -9.88 10.84
CA GLY A 53 -9.68 -10.27 9.76
C GLY A 53 -9.71 -9.28 8.60
N GLY A 54 -10.89 -8.88 8.13
CA GLY A 54 -11.04 -7.88 7.07
C GLY A 54 -10.54 -6.49 7.48
N LEU A 55 -10.85 -6.05 8.71
CA LEU A 55 -10.41 -4.77 9.24
C LEU A 55 -8.88 -4.70 9.38
N LEU A 56 -8.26 -5.75 9.92
CA LEU A 56 -6.81 -5.85 10.04
C LEU A 56 -6.14 -5.95 8.67
N ALA A 57 -6.65 -6.79 7.76
CA ALA A 57 -6.12 -6.90 6.40
C ALA A 57 -6.14 -5.56 5.65
N SER A 58 -7.23 -4.80 5.80
CA SER A 58 -7.35 -3.44 5.25
C SER A 58 -6.31 -2.49 5.85
N SER A 59 -6.05 -2.61 7.15
CA SER A 59 -5.06 -1.78 7.85
C SER A 59 -3.62 -2.12 7.43
N PHE A 60 -3.31 -3.42 7.29
CA PHE A 60 -1.99 -3.89 6.86
C PHE A 60 -1.68 -3.54 5.40
N ALA A 61 -2.69 -3.35 4.56
CA ALA A 61 -2.51 -2.90 3.18
C ALA A 61 -1.70 -1.59 3.08
N PHE A 62 -1.87 -0.68 4.05
CA PHE A 62 -1.14 0.60 4.09
C PHE A 62 0.31 0.46 4.59
N ILE A 63 0.64 -0.65 5.25
CA ILE A 63 2.00 -0.93 5.74
C ILE A 63 2.90 -1.37 4.59
N ILE A 64 2.35 -2.05 3.58
CA ILE A 64 3.09 -2.53 2.39
C ILE A 64 3.90 -1.41 1.69
N PRO A 65 3.31 -0.26 1.29
CA PRO A 65 4.06 0.80 0.64
C PRO A 65 5.03 1.49 1.61
N MET A 66 4.66 1.62 2.88
CA MET A 66 5.51 2.25 3.90
C MET A 66 6.80 1.46 4.14
N VAL A 67 6.70 0.14 4.29
CA VAL A 67 7.86 -0.75 4.47
C VAL A 67 8.71 -0.78 3.20
N TYR A 68 8.09 -0.83 2.02
CA TYR A 68 8.81 -0.81 0.75
C TYR A 68 9.66 0.46 0.57
N HIS A 69 9.12 1.63 0.89
CA HIS A 69 9.87 2.89 0.86
C HIS A 69 10.99 2.91 1.91
N TRP A 70 10.74 2.38 3.12
CA TRP A 70 11.75 2.31 4.17
C TRP A 70 12.94 1.41 3.81
N VAL A 71 12.69 0.28 3.16
CA VAL A 71 13.74 -0.64 2.68
C VAL A 71 14.51 -0.06 1.49
N ARG A 72 13.85 0.70 0.60
CA ARG A 72 14.51 1.32 -0.57
C ARG A 72 15.38 2.52 -0.20
N ASP A 73 14.94 3.35 0.73
CA ASP A 73 15.66 4.53 1.21
C ASP A 73 15.88 4.46 2.73
N PRO A 74 16.78 3.59 3.23
CA PRO A 74 17.25 3.67 4.60
C PRO A 74 18.15 4.91 4.71
N ARG A 75 17.54 6.09 4.85
CA ARG A 75 18.32 7.29 5.16
C ARG A 75 18.89 7.15 6.58
N PRO A 76 20.19 7.43 6.80
CA PRO A 76 20.72 7.64 8.13
C PRO A 76 20.11 8.90 8.78
#